data_AF-A0A2I0GVN2-F1
#
_entry.id   AF-A0A2I0GVN2-F1
#
_cell.length_a   1.000
_cell.length_b   1.000
_cell.length_c   1.000
_cell.angle_alpha   90.00
_cell.angle_beta   90.00
_cell.angle_gamma   90.00
#
_symmetry.space_group_name_H-M   'P 1'
#
loop_
_entity.id
_entity.type
_entity.pdbx_description
1 polymer ?
#
loop_
_entity_poly.entity_id
_entity_poly.type
_entity_poly.pdbx_seq_one_letter_code
_entity_poly.pdbx_strand_id
1 'polypeptide(L)'
;MNQSFNLCIATETIAKDAQQLGVSIEDLENISIGVSAEIIQQPALQLVLTYQVTLPSQILANQFNWSTWQQTQVNFTDYLWEETCLECFIAGSKIAGCKTDAEDIVAPHQTEPHKISFQQATAYIEINANPDGRYAVYQFKSYRNPAALPPVALYETDGTTRASIGWNNLKDLTALSVASHLSSTPTVVQSAFCYERSFSLPIAQLPNQQYAIANMKVEQIHPCVILWFGETDLYFASGHASPPDFHNRDYWPKFEL
;
A
#
# COMPACT_ATOMS: atom_id res chain seq x y z
N MET A 1 -8.28 -9.39 -13.79
CA MET A 1 -9.30 -9.52 -12.71
C MET A 1 -8.97 -8.46 -11.69
N ASN A 2 -9.89 -7.56 -11.31
CA ASN A 2 -9.53 -6.29 -10.68
C ASN A 2 -10.48 -5.95 -9.52
N GLN A 3 -9.92 -5.50 -8.39
CA GLN A 3 -10.63 -4.86 -7.28
C GLN A 3 -10.06 -3.45 -7.05
N SER A 4 -10.92 -2.46 -6.87
CA SER A 4 -10.51 -1.07 -6.63
C SER A 4 -10.80 -0.62 -5.19
N PHE A 5 -9.95 0.25 -4.67
CA PHE A 5 -9.98 0.80 -3.32
C PHE A 5 -9.89 2.33 -3.42
N ASN A 6 -10.83 3.03 -2.78
CA ASN A 6 -10.70 4.46 -2.55
C ASN A 6 -10.17 4.63 -1.13
N LEU A 7 -9.07 5.37 -0.97
CA LEU A 7 -8.47 5.61 0.33
C LEU A 7 -8.95 6.96 0.88
N CYS A 8 -9.19 7.00 2.18
CA CYS A 8 -9.59 8.20 2.91
C CYS A 8 -8.44 8.62 3.82
N ILE A 9 -8.32 9.93 4.06
CA ILE A 9 -7.35 10.48 5.00
C ILE A 9 -7.70 10.10 6.46
N ALA A 10 -6.69 9.85 7.28
CA ALA A 10 -6.85 9.83 8.73
C ALA A 10 -7.25 11.23 9.24
N THR A 11 -8.12 11.31 10.25
CA THR A 11 -8.77 12.58 10.63
C THR A 11 -8.33 13.12 11.99
N GLU A 12 -7.54 12.36 12.74
CA GLU A 12 -7.12 12.66 14.11
C GLU A 12 -6.34 13.98 14.20
N THR A 13 -5.49 14.25 13.21
CA THR A 13 -4.61 15.44 13.18
C THR A 13 -4.98 16.42 12.07
N ILE A 14 -6.04 16.17 11.29
CA ILE A 14 -6.33 16.87 10.03
C ILE A 14 -6.41 18.39 10.16
N ALA A 15 -6.95 18.91 11.27
CA ALA A 15 -7.02 20.35 11.51
C ALA A 15 -5.64 20.99 11.73
N LYS A 16 -4.75 20.29 12.45
CA LYS A 16 -3.36 20.71 12.67
C LYS A 16 -2.58 20.62 11.37
N ASP A 17 -2.75 19.54 10.61
CA ASP A 17 -2.04 19.29 9.36
C ASP A 17 -2.45 20.32 8.29
N ALA A 18 -3.74 20.63 8.18
CA ALA A 18 -4.25 21.67 7.28
C ALA A 18 -3.64 23.05 7.61
N GLN A 19 -3.58 23.38 8.91
CA GLN A 19 -2.94 24.62 9.37
C GLN A 19 -1.45 24.66 9.01
N GLN A 20 -0.71 23.57 9.22
CA GLN A 20 0.72 23.49 8.91
C GLN A 20 1.00 23.61 7.42
N LEU A 21 0.15 23.03 6.58
CA LEU A 21 0.26 23.06 5.13
C LEU A 21 -0.29 24.35 4.50
N GLY A 22 -0.94 25.21 5.29
CA GLY A 22 -1.53 26.45 4.81
C GLY A 22 -2.72 26.26 3.87
N VAL A 23 -3.51 25.20 4.10
CA VAL A 23 -4.68 24.83 3.29
C VAL A 23 -5.92 24.66 4.17
N SER A 24 -7.09 24.49 3.56
CA SER A 24 -8.31 24.16 4.30
C SER A 24 -8.37 22.67 4.67
N ILE A 25 -9.18 22.31 5.67
CA ILE A 25 -9.50 20.90 5.96
C ILE A 25 -10.13 20.24 4.73
N GLU A 26 -11.01 20.96 4.03
CA GLU A 26 -11.66 20.51 2.80
C GLU A 26 -10.63 20.20 1.69
N ASP A 27 -9.54 20.96 1.58
CA ASP A 27 -8.44 20.63 0.64
C ASP A 27 -7.79 19.28 0.98
N LEU A 28 -7.64 18.94 2.26
CA LEU A 28 -7.06 17.65 2.66
C LEU A 28 -8.04 16.49 2.45
N GLU A 29 -9.31 16.70 2.77
CA GLU A 29 -10.38 15.72 2.54
C GLU A 29 -10.62 15.45 1.04
N ASN A 30 -10.36 16.44 0.19
CA ASN A 30 -10.48 16.33 -1.27
C ASN A 30 -9.23 15.75 -1.96
N ILE A 31 -8.18 15.35 -1.22
CA ILE A 31 -7.12 14.51 -1.79
C ILE A 31 -7.73 13.16 -2.15
N SER A 32 -7.75 12.84 -3.44
CA SER A 32 -8.31 11.59 -3.95
C SER A 32 -7.21 10.58 -4.21
N ILE A 33 -7.30 9.42 -3.57
CA ILE A 33 -6.39 8.31 -3.81
C ILE A 33 -7.19 7.06 -4.18
N GLY A 34 -7.00 6.63 -5.43
CA GLY A 34 -7.52 5.38 -5.96
C GLY A 34 -6.40 4.35 -6.07
N VAL A 35 -6.67 3.12 -5.63
CA VAL A 35 -5.76 1.99 -5.82
C VAL A 35 -6.49 0.85 -6.50
N SER A 36 -5.93 0.30 -7.57
CA SER A 36 -6.43 -0.93 -8.20
C SER A 36 -5.50 -2.10 -7.94
N ALA A 37 -6.04 -3.22 -7.51
CA ALA A 37 -5.36 -4.51 -7.39
C ALA A 37 -5.83 -5.43 -8.52
N GLU A 38 -4.94 -5.77 -9.45
CA GLU A 38 -5.26 -6.59 -10.61
C GLU A 38 -4.41 -7.86 -10.70
N ILE A 39 -5.05 -9.01 -10.95
CA ILE A 39 -4.36 -10.23 -11.35
C ILE A 39 -4.15 -10.23 -12.87
N ILE A 40 -2.88 -10.18 -13.28
CA ILE A 40 -2.44 -10.32 -14.66
C ILE A 40 -1.89 -11.74 -14.86
N GLN A 41 -2.36 -12.44 -15.89
CA GLN A 41 -1.97 -13.84 -16.15
C GLN A 41 -0.77 -14.00 -17.09
N GLN A 42 -0.48 -13.01 -17.93
CA GLN A 42 0.54 -13.08 -18.99
C GLN A 42 1.31 -11.76 -19.07
N PRO A 43 2.62 -11.77 -19.36
CA PRO A 43 3.47 -12.94 -19.67
C PRO A 43 3.86 -13.77 -18.44
N ALA A 44 3.64 -13.26 -17.24
CA ALA A 44 3.81 -13.98 -15.98
C ALA A 44 2.61 -13.68 -15.07
N LEU A 45 2.28 -14.64 -14.20
CA LEU A 45 1.20 -14.49 -13.24
C LEU A 45 1.63 -13.55 -12.11
N GLN A 46 0.97 -12.40 -12.01
CA GLN A 46 1.34 -11.33 -11.08
C GLN A 46 0.11 -10.64 -10.49
N LEU A 47 0.26 -10.16 -9.26
CA LEU A 47 -0.62 -9.16 -8.66
C LEU A 47 -0.02 -7.78 -8.95
N VAL A 48 -0.78 -6.92 -9.62
CA VAL A 48 -0.41 -5.54 -9.93
C VAL A 48 -1.18 -4.60 -9.05
N LEU A 49 -0.47 -3.66 -8.42
CA LEU A 49 -1.04 -2.56 -7.66
C LEU A 49 -0.74 -1.26 -8.41
N THR A 50 -1.77 -0.48 -8.70
CA THR A 50 -1.65 0.85 -9.31
C THR A 50 -2.25 1.88 -8.38
N TYR A 51 -1.45 2.83 -7.96
CA TYR A 51 -1.81 3.94 -7.09
C TYR A 51 -1.94 5.20 -7.93
N GLN A 52 -3.09 5.87 -7.83
CA GLN A 52 -3.36 7.15 -8.45
C GLN A 52 -3.68 8.16 -7.35
N VAL A 53 -2.90 9.24 -7.27
CA VAL A 53 -3.05 10.33 -6.30
C VAL A 53 -3.41 11.60 -7.04
N THR A 54 -4.50 12.25 -6.62
CA THR A 54 -4.94 13.52 -7.19
C THR A 54 -5.02 14.56 -6.09
N LEU A 55 -4.26 15.66 -6.24
CA LEU A 55 -4.29 16.78 -5.31
C LEU A 55 -5.25 17.88 -5.81
N PRO A 56 -6.09 18.47 -4.94
CA PRO A 56 -7.08 19.45 -5.34
C PRO A 56 -6.53 20.86 -5.54
N SER A 57 -5.33 21.16 -5.03
CA SER A 57 -4.79 22.53 -5.06
C SER A 57 -3.31 22.59 -5.45
N GLN A 58 -2.92 23.73 -6.04
CA GLN A 58 -1.53 24.02 -6.39
C GLN A 58 -0.66 24.16 -5.13
N ILE A 59 -1.23 24.60 -4.00
CA ILE A 59 -0.51 24.75 -2.73
C ILE A 59 -0.03 23.39 -2.24
N LEU A 60 -0.89 22.36 -2.31
CA LEU A 60 -0.52 20.99 -2.00
C LEU A 60 0.51 20.46 -3.00
N ALA A 61 0.28 20.65 -4.30
CA ALA A 61 1.17 20.16 -5.34
C ALA A 61 2.59 20.75 -5.26
N ASN A 62 2.74 22.00 -4.82
CA ASN A 62 4.04 22.64 -4.63
C ASN A 62 4.82 22.09 -3.43
N GLN A 63 4.13 21.56 -2.43
CA GLN A 63 4.72 21.00 -1.21
C GLN A 63 4.89 19.48 -1.28
N PHE A 64 4.21 18.82 -2.21
CA PHE A 64 4.18 17.38 -2.31
C PHE A 64 5.47 16.81 -2.88
N ASN A 65 6.11 15.91 -2.12
CA ASN A 65 7.28 15.20 -2.58
C ASN A 65 6.90 13.90 -3.29
N TRP A 66 6.61 14.00 -4.60
CA TRP A 66 6.50 12.84 -5.47
C TRP A 66 7.80 12.60 -6.22
N SER A 67 8.63 11.71 -5.67
CA SER A 67 9.95 11.46 -6.23
C SER A 67 9.89 10.96 -7.68
N THR A 68 10.75 11.55 -8.52
CA THR A 68 10.95 11.09 -9.90
C THR A 68 11.51 9.67 -9.87
N TRP A 69 10.92 8.78 -10.67
CA TRP A 69 11.40 7.41 -10.78
C TRP A 69 12.81 7.34 -11.37
N GLN A 70 13.66 6.48 -10.81
CA GLN A 70 15.03 6.27 -11.27
C GLN A 70 15.38 4.78 -11.29
N GLN A 71 15.67 4.24 -12.48
CA GLN A 71 16.06 2.84 -12.66
C GLN A 71 17.24 2.43 -11.75
N THR A 72 18.19 3.35 -11.54
CA THR A 72 19.40 3.12 -10.73
C THR A 72 19.11 3.07 -9.23
N GLN A 73 17.94 3.53 -8.77
CA GLN A 73 17.52 3.48 -7.37
C GLN A 73 16.68 2.24 -7.05
N VAL A 74 16.27 1.45 -8.04
CA VAL A 74 15.46 0.24 -7.83
C VAL A 74 16.26 -0.79 -7.02
N ASN A 75 16.01 -0.82 -5.72
CA ASN A 75 16.66 -1.71 -4.77
C ASN A 75 15.78 -1.93 -3.52
N PHE A 76 16.15 -2.93 -2.73
CA PHE A 76 15.58 -3.11 -1.40
C PHE A 76 16.15 -2.03 -0.45
N THR A 77 15.29 -1.19 0.13
CA THR A 77 15.66 -0.13 1.09
C THR A 77 14.69 -0.11 2.26
N ASP A 78 15.22 -0.12 3.49
CA ASP A 78 14.43 -0.03 4.71
C ASP A 78 13.98 1.41 5.03
N TYR A 79 13.01 1.55 5.95
CA TYR A 79 12.52 2.84 6.48
C TYR A 79 11.81 3.74 5.46
N LEU A 80 11.23 3.17 4.40
CA LEU A 80 10.53 3.95 3.37
C LEU A 80 9.25 4.65 3.87
N TRP A 81 8.71 4.23 5.02
CA TRP A 81 7.57 4.89 5.66
C TRP A 81 7.90 6.27 6.24
N GLU A 82 9.18 6.67 6.26
CA GLU A 82 9.63 8.01 6.65
C GLU A 82 9.58 9.02 5.48
N GLU A 83 9.05 8.61 4.33
CA GLU A 83 8.89 9.41 3.12
C GLU A 83 7.50 9.14 2.48
N THR A 84 7.24 9.70 1.29
CA THR A 84 6.08 9.27 0.49
C THR A 84 6.19 7.77 0.19
N CYS A 85 5.24 6.99 0.69
CA CYS A 85 5.27 5.54 0.64
C CYS A 85 3.94 4.97 0.17
N LEU A 86 4.00 4.14 -0.86
CA LEU A 86 2.88 3.36 -1.37
C LEU A 86 2.97 1.98 -0.70
N GLU A 87 2.05 1.72 0.22
CA GLU A 87 2.08 0.53 1.05
C GLU A 87 0.98 -0.44 0.69
N CYS A 88 1.23 -1.74 0.85
CA CYS A 88 0.21 -2.75 0.72
C CYS A 88 0.45 -3.90 1.68
N PHE A 89 -0.57 -4.18 2.50
CA PHE A 89 -0.55 -5.32 3.40
C PHE A 89 -1.39 -6.46 2.84
N ILE A 90 -0.86 -7.68 2.96
CA ILE A 90 -1.50 -8.88 2.41
C ILE A 90 -1.55 -9.94 3.50
N ALA A 91 -2.72 -10.54 3.71
CA ALA A 91 -2.88 -11.65 4.64
C ALA A 91 -3.81 -12.74 4.12
N GLY A 92 -3.67 -13.91 4.72
CA GLY A 92 -4.61 -15.00 4.63
C GLY A 92 -4.07 -16.28 5.27
N SER A 93 -4.76 -17.38 4.99
CA SER A 93 -4.39 -18.70 5.49
C SER A 93 -3.09 -19.24 4.87
N LYS A 94 -2.34 -20.03 5.65
CA LYS A 94 -1.20 -20.82 5.13
C LYS A 94 -1.72 -21.94 4.23
N ILE A 95 -1.00 -22.23 3.16
CA ILE A 95 -1.32 -23.37 2.30
C ILE A 95 -0.99 -24.69 3.02
N ALA A 96 -1.96 -25.61 3.09
CA ALA A 96 -1.78 -26.93 3.69
C ALA A 96 -0.69 -27.73 2.97
N GLY A 97 0.23 -28.34 3.72
CA GLY A 97 1.31 -29.18 3.19
C GLY A 97 2.65 -28.46 2.95
N CYS A 98 2.70 -27.13 3.05
CA CYS A 98 3.95 -26.38 3.10
C CYS A 98 4.57 -26.51 4.51
N LYS A 99 5.61 -27.34 4.64
CA LYS A 99 6.41 -27.42 5.87
C LYS A 99 7.11 -26.07 6.08
N THR A 100 6.68 -25.34 7.10
CA THR A 100 7.45 -24.26 7.71
C THR A 100 7.48 -24.56 9.20
N ASP A 101 8.63 -24.41 9.85
CA ASP A 101 8.89 -24.79 11.25
C ASP A 101 8.17 -23.90 12.29
N ALA A 102 6.92 -23.53 12.01
CA ALA A 102 6.05 -22.93 13.00
C ALA A 102 5.24 -24.06 13.63
N GLU A 103 5.67 -24.47 14.82
CA GLU A 103 4.87 -25.26 15.74
C GLU A 103 3.42 -24.78 15.71
N ASP A 104 2.50 -25.73 15.60
CA ASP A 104 1.07 -25.51 15.72
C ASP A 104 0.79 -24.58 16.90
N ILE A 105 0.29 -23.38 16.62
CA ILE A 105 -0.36 -22.57 17.64
C ILE A 105 -1.66 -23.29 17.94
N VAL A 106 -1.58 -24.27 18.85
CA VAL A 106 -2.72 -24.81 19.57
C VAL A 106 -3.43 -23.61 20.16
N ALA A 107 -4.62 -23.30 19.68
CA ALA A 107 -5.47 -22.26 20.25
C ALA A 107 -5.63 -22.57 21.75
N PRO A 108 -5.04 -21.79 22.67
CA PRO A 108 -5.31 -22.04 24.06
C PRO A 108 -6.70 -21.46 24.32
N HIS A 109 -7.61 -22.30 24.79
CA HIS A 109 -8.79 -21.84 25.51
C HIS A 109 -8.32 -20.92 26.64
N GLN A 110 -8.29 -19.61 26.40
CA GLN A 110 -8.05 -18.60 27.42
C GLN A 110 -9.30 -17.73 27.57
N THR A 111 -9.99 -17.98 28.67
CA THR A 111 -10.88 -17.04 29.36
C THR A 111 -10.02 -16.00 30.08
N GLU A 112 -9.69 -14.87 29.43
CA GLU A 112 -9.18 -13.64 30.07
C GLU A 112 -9.43 -12.39 29.17
N PRO A 113 -9.45 -11.16 29.72
CA PRO A 113 -10.10 -9.98 29.12
C PRO A 113 -9.36 -9.28 27.95
N HIS A 114 -8.22 -9.80 27.51
CA HIS A 114 -7.42 -9.20 26.43
C HIS A 114 -7.28 -10.16 25.25
N LYS A 115 -8.42 -10.52 24.65
CA LYS A 115 -8.48 -11.42 23.50
C LYS A 115 -7.96 -10.69 22.26
N ILE A 116 -6.69 -10.89 21.94
CA ILE A 116 -6.13 -10.54 20.62
C ILE A 116 -7.03 -11.20 19.57
N SER A 117 -7.56 -10.40 18.63
CA SER A 117 -8.44 -10.93 17.59
C SER A 117 -7.69 -12.00 16.78
N PHE A 118 -8.40 -13.03 16.30
CA PHE A 118 -7.77 -14.09 15.50
C PHE A 118 -7.02 -13.54 14.27
N GLN A 119 -7.47 -12.40 13.74
CA GLN A 119 -6.81 -11.70 12.65
C GLN A 119 -5.45 -11.15 13.10
N GLN A 120 -5.37 -10.53 14.28
CA GLN A 120 -4.09 -10.03 14.82
C GLN A 120 -3.09 -11.15 15.15
N ALA A 121 -3.54 -12.38 15.38
CA ALA A 121 -2.70 -13.52 15.73
C ALA A 121 -2.05 -14.23 14.54
N THR A 122 -2.34 -13.82 13.29
CA THR A 122 -1.90 -14.53 12.09
C THR A 122 -0.92 -13.72 11.24
N ALA A 123 -0.07 -14.44 10.51
CA ALA A 123 1.00 -13.88 9.70
C ALA A 123 0.46 -13.01 8.55
N TYR A 124 1.27 -12.03 8.14
CA TYR A 124 0.99 -11.17 7.00
C TYR A 124 2.28 -10.66 6.36
N ILE A 125 2.15 -10.11 5.17
CA ILE A 125 3.21 -9.48 4.38
C ILE A 125 2.90 -7.98 4.29
N GLU A 126 3.94 -7.17 4.30
CA GLU A 126 3.89 -5.74 4.05
C GLU A 126 4.81 -5.42 2.87
N ILE A 127 4.34 -4.60 1.95
CA ILE A 127 5.09 -4.10 0.81
C ILE A 127 5.13 -2.58 0.93
N ASN A 128 6.32 -2.01 0.95
CA ASN A 128 6.53 -0.56 1.01
C ASN A 128 7.27 -0.13 -0.26
N ALA A 129 6.75 0.85 -0.98
CA ALA A 129 7.31 1.28 -2.26
C ALA A 129 7.36 2.81 -2.34
N ASN A 130 8.55 3.36 -2.53
CA ASN A 130 8.71 4.80 -2.78
C ASN A 130 8.54 5.07 -4.30
N PRO A 131 7.88 6.18 -4.70
CA PRO A 131 7.73 6.53 -6.11
C PRO A 131 9.03 6.61 -6.94
N ASP A 132 10.19 6.73 -6.30
CA ASP A 132 11.50 6.76 -6.96
C ASP A 132 12.01 5.40 -7.46
N GLY A 133 11.42 4.29 -7.01
CA GLY A 133 11.82 2.94 -7.39
C GLY A 133 12.35 2.08 -6.23
N ARG A 134 12.70 2.66 -5.09
CA ARG A 134 13.05 1.91 -3.88
C ARG A 134 11.85 1.13 -3.35
N TYR A 135 12.10 -0.04 -2.77
CA TYR A 135 11.05 -0.86 -2.17
C TYR A 135 11.54 -1.65 -0.97
N ALA A 136 10.62 -2.17 -0.17
CA ALA A 136 10.87 -3.24 0.79
C ALA A 136 9.68 -4.19 0.84
N VAL A 137 9.96 -5.46 1.10
CA VAL A 137 8.91 -6.47 1.33
C VAL A 137 9.25 -7.19 2.62
N TYR A 138 8.33 -7.11 3.58
CA TYR A 138 8.51 -7.60 4.93
C TYR A 138 7.53 -8.73 5.25
N GLN A 139 7.89 -9.54 6.24
CA GLN A 139 7.04 -10.59 6.77
C GLN A 139 6.85 -10.43 8.29
N PHE A 140 5.64 -10.70 8.73
CA PHE A 140 5.25 -10.70 10.13
C PHE A 140 4.58 -12.00 10.49
N LYS A 141 4.88 -12.54 11.68
CA LYS A 141 4.25 -13.74 12.24
C LYS A 141 2.86 -13.45 12.82
N SER A 142 2.65 -12.22 13.29
CA SER A 142 1.41 -11.68 13.84
C SER A 142 1.52 -10.16 13.91
N TYR A 143 0.51 -9.46 14.41
CA TYR A 143 0.50 -8.00 14.59
C TYR A 143 1.84 -7.45 15.11
N ARG A 144 2.56 -6.70 14.26
CA ARG A 144 3.88 -6.09 14.52
C ARG A 144 4.91 -7.04 15.15
N ASN A 145 4.83 -8.33 14.84
CA ASN A 145 5.70 -9.36 15.41
C ASN A 145 6.48 -10.08 14.30
N PRO A 146 7.82 -10.14 14.34
CA PRO A 146 8.69 -9.54 15.35
C PRO A 146 8.64 -8.01 15.33
N ALA A 147 8.75 -7.39 16.50
CA ALA A 147 8.79 -5.93 16.66
C ALA A 147 10.19 -5.33 16.38
N ALA A 148 11.00 -6.02 15.57
CA ALA A 148 12.34 -5.59 15.23
C ALA A 148 12.31 -4.47 14.18
N LEU A 149 13.27 -3.54 14.26
CA LEU A 149 13.48 -2.49 13.25
C LEU A 149 14.91 -2.61 12.68
N PRO A 150 15.08 -2.66 11.34
CA PRO A 150 13.99 -2.74 10.36
C PRO A 150 13.22 -4.08 10.45
N PRO A 151 11.96 -4.14 9.97
CA PRO A 151 11.20 -5.38 9.96
C PRO A 151 11.92 -6.50 9.19
N VAL A 152 11.56 -7.74 9.49
CA VAL A 152 12.20 -8.89 8.85
C VAL A 152 11.80 -8.95 7.38
N ALA A 153 12.78 -8.86 6.49
CA ALA A 153 12.57 -9.01 5.06
C ALA A 153 11.91 -10.36 4.72
N LEU A 154 11.01 -10.35 3.74
CA LEU A 154 10.52 -11.56 3.11
C LEU A 154 11.61 -12.12 2.20
N TYR A 155 11.85 -13.43 2.28
CA TYR A 155 12.81 -14.13 1.44
C TYR A 155 12.11 -15.04 0.43
N GLU A 156 12.73 -15.23 -0.72
CA GLU A 156 12.33 -16.21 -1.72
C GLU A 156 12.56 -17.65 -1.20
N THR A 157 12.21 -18.65 -2.01
CA THR A 157 12.30 -20.07 -1.61
C THR A 157 13.73 -20.55 -1.33
N ASP A 158 14.74 -19.81 -1.77
CA ASP A 158 16.15 -20.09 -1.47
C ASP A 158 16.56 -19.71 -0.04
N GLY A 159 15.73 -18.93 0.66
CA GLY A 159 16.00 -18.41 2.01
C GLY A 159 17.08 -17.34 2.09
N THR A 160 17.62 -16.89 0.96
CA THR A 160 18.76 -15.95 0.91
C THR A 160 18.48 -14.71 0.07
N THR A 161 17.68 -14.84 -0.98
CA THR A 161 17.29 -13.73 -1.85
C THR A 161 16.06 -13.05 -1.25
N ARG A 162 16.13 -11.72 -1.08
CA ARG A 162 14.97 -10.93 -0.62
C ARG A 162 13.93 -10.88 -1.74
N ALA A 163 12.66 -11.03 -1.37
CA ALA A 163 11.55 -10.86 -2.28
C ALA A 163 11.60 -9.46 -2.91
N SER A 164 11.23 -9.39 -4.19
CA SER A 164 11.27 -8.16 -4.99
C SER A 164 9.92 -7.83 -5.62
N ILE A 165 9.72 -6.55 -5.93
CA ILE A 165 8.60 -6.07 -6.75
C ILE A 165 9.09 -5.68 -8.14
N GLY A 166 8.23 -5.81 -9.15
CA GLY A 166 8.46 -5.33 -10.51
C GLY A 166 7.81 -3.97 -10.72
N TRP A 167 8.56 -2.94 -11.09
CA TRP A 167 7.97 -1.64 -11.43
C TRP A 167 7.34 -1.66 -12.83
N ASN A 168 6.06 -1.27 -12.91
CA ASN A 168 5.32 -1.15 -14.16
C ASN A 168 5.29 0.32 -14.57
N ASN A 169 6.41 0.79 -15.13
CA ASN A 169 6.48 2.16 -15.61
C ASN A 169 5.85 2.25 -16.99
N LEU A 170 4.53 2.46 -17.00
CA LEU A 170 3.84 3.00 -18.16
C LEU A 170 4.40 4.41 -18.40
N LYS A 171 5.34 4.53 -19.34
CA LYS A 171 5.85 5.78 -19.97
C LYS A 171 5.59 7.06 -19.16
N ASP A 172 6.61 7.55 -18.44
CA ASP A 172 6.70 8.90 -17.85
C ASP A 172 5.47 9.79 -18.06
N LEU A 173 4.43 9.56 -17.26
CA LEU A 173 3.29 10.48 -17.13
C LEU A 173 3.77 11.64 -16.25
N THR A 174 4.64 12.46 -16.82
CA THR A 174 4.85 13.82 -16.34
C THR A 174 3.52 14.54 -16.53
N ALA A 175 2.82 14.78 -15.43
CA ALA A 175 1.61 15.60 -15.29
C ALA A 175 0.77 15.73 -16.59
N LEU A 176 -0.23 14.86 -16.77
CA LEU A 176 -1.28 15.10 -17.77
C LEU A 176 -2.08 16.33 -17.36
N SER A 177 -1.58 17.51 -17.71
CA SER A 177 -2.42 18.67 -17.99
C SER A 177 -3.30 18.27 -19.17
N VAL A 178 -4.52 17.83 -18.90
CA VAL A 178 -5.54 17.61 -19.92
C VAL A 178 -5.91 18.97 -20.51
N ALA A 179 -5.14 19.45 -21.48
CA ALA A 179 -5.54 20.55 -22.33
C ALA A 179 -6.61 20.01 -23.28
N SER A 180 -7.87 20.09 -22.85
CA SER A 180 -9.03 20.01 -23.73
C SER A 180 -8.98 21.20 -24.71
N HIS A 181 -8.25 21.02 -25.81
CA HIS A 181 -8.42 21.85 -27.01
C HIS A 181 -9.71 21.38 -27.69
N LEU A 182 -10.86 21.91 -27.25
CA LEU A 182 -12.10 22.13 -28.03
C LEU A 182 -13.25 22.50 -27.07
N SER A 183 -13.26 23.73 -26.54
CA SER A 183 -14.52 24.44 -26.24
C SER A 183 -14.25 25.91 -25.90
N SER A 184 -14.91 26.79 -26.64
CA SER A 184 -14.84 28.25 -26.52
C SER A 184 -15.65 28.76 -25.33
N THR A 185 -15.20 28.52 -24.10
CA THR A 185 -15.73 29.16 -22.88
C THR A 185 -14.63 29.18 -21.81
N PRO A 186 -14.26 30.35 -21.25
CA PRO A 186 -13.22 30.43 -20.22
C PRO A 186 -13.84 30.06 -18.87
N THR A 187 -14.14 28.77 -18.69
CA THR A 187 -14.21 28.18 -17.35
C THR A 187 -12.80 27.72 -17.05
N VAL A 188 -12.13 28.34 -16.09
CA VAL A 188 -10.82 27.89 -15.60
C VAL A 188 -11.04 26.53 -14.96
N VAL A 189 -11.00 25.47 -15.76
CA VAL A 189 -10.92 24.11 -15.25
C VAL A 189 -9.48 23.97 -14.77
N GLN A 190 -9.28 24.20 -13.49
CA GLN A 190 -8.01 23.99 -12.82
C GLN A 190 -7.65 22.52 -13.04
N SER A 191 -6.60 22.25 -13.81
CA SER A 191 -6.14 20.88 -14.06
C SER A 191 -5.70 20.29 -12.73
N ALA A 192 -6.29 19.16 -12.34
CA ALA A 192 -5.92 18.46 -11.12
C ALA A 192 -4.47 17.94 -11.22
N PHE A 193 -3.74 17.96 -10.10
CA PHE A 193 -2.36 17.45 -10.04
C PHE A 193 -2.41 15.94 -9.80
N CYS A 194 -2.28 15.17 -10.87
CA CYS A 194 -2.40 13.72 -10.86
C CYS A 194 -1.02 13.05 -10.92
N TYR A 195 -0.83 12.07 -10.04
CA TYR A 195 0.38 11.27 -9.92
C TYR A 195 0.02 9.80 -9.94
N GLU A 196 0.83 8.98 -10.61
CA GLU A 196 0.58 7.55 -10.73
C GLU A 196 1.86 6.74 -10.61
N ARG A 197 1.77 5.61 -9.91
CA ARG A 197 2.79 4.56 -9.89
C ARG A 197 2.14 3.19 -9.85
N SER A 198 2.79 2.24 -10.50
CA SER A 198 2.35 0.84 -10.50
C SER A 198 3.53 -0.08 -10.26
N PHE A 199 3.30 -1.10 -9.45
CA PHE A 199 4.25 -2.18 -9.24
C PHE A 199 3.53 -3.51 -9.17
N SER A 200 4.28 -4.59 -9.34
CA SER A 200 3.77 -5.94 -9.35
C SER A 200 4.54 -6.85 -8.41
N LEU A 201 3.86 -7.90 -7.95
CA LEU A 201 4.45 -8.99 -7.19
C LEU A 201 4.12 -10.31 -7.90
N PRO A 202 5.11 -11.21 -8.08
CA PRO A 202 4.84 -12.57 -8.54
C PRO A 202 3.91 -13.32 -7.57
N ILE A 203 2.96 -14.06 -8.12
CA ILE A 203 2.03 -14.89 -7.34
C ILE A 203 1.95 -16.31 -7.91
N ALA A 204 1.57 -17.26 -7.07
CA ALA A 204 1.25 -18.63 -7.48
C ALA A 204 -0.26 -18.82 -7.64
N GLN A 205 -0.68 -19.60 -8.63
CA GLN A 205 -2.06 -20.01 -8.79
C GLN A 205 -2.35 -21.27 -7.96
N LEU A 206 -3.47 -21.24 -7.23
CA LEU A 206 -4.03 -22.35 -6.49
C LEU A 206 -5.33 -22.83 -7.17
N PRO A 207 -5.88 -24.01 -6.78
CA PRO A 207 -7.19 -24.45 -7.23
C PRO A 207 -8.29 -23.41 -6.97
N ASN A 208 -9.38 -23.48 -7.73
CA ASN A 208 -10.54 -22.59 -7.59
C ASN A 208 -10.21 -21.09 -7.72
N GLN A 209 -9.26 -20.74 -8.61
CA GLN A 209 -8.84 -19.36 -8.87
C GLN A 209 -8.38 -18.61 -7.61
N GLN A 210 -7.81 -19.35 -6.65
CA GLN A 210 -7.15 -18.76 -5.50
C GLN A 210 -5.69 -18.46 -5.85
N TYR A 211 -5.10 -17.53 -5.11
CA TYR A 211 -3.74 -17.08 -5.36
C TYR A 211 -2.93 -17.08 -4.08
N ALA A 212 -1.61 -17.20 -4.21
CA ALA A 212 -0.72 -17.18 -3.08
C ALA A 212 0.56 -16.40 -3.32
N ILE A 213 1.08 -15.85 -2.22
CA ILE A 213 2.37 -15.17 -2.13
C ILE A 213 3.12 -15.83 -0.99
N ALA A 214 4.35 -16.29 -1.23
CA ALA A 214 5.21 -16.91 -0.21
C ALA A 214 4.50 -17.96 0.68
N ASN A 215 3.74 -18.87 0.06
CA ASN A 215 2.95 -19.93 0.71
C ASN A 215 1.77 -19.45 1.58
N MET A 216 1.39 -18.19 1.47
CA MET A 216 0.19 -17.61 2.08
C MET A 216 -0.84 -17.36 0.99
N LYS A 217 -2.05 -17.90 1.19
CA LYS A 217 -3.18 -17.58 0.34
C LYS A 217 -3.56 -16.11 0.52
N VAL A 218 -3.86 -15.42 -0.58
CA VAL A 218 -4.31 -14.03 -0.55
C VAL A 218 -5.81 -14.00 -0.23
N GLU A 219 -6.18 -13.49 0.95
CA GLU A 219 -7.58 -13.41 1.41
C GLU A 219 -7.99 -11.98 1.82
N GLN A 220 -7.03 -11.17 2.26
CA GLN A 220 -7.19 -9.76 2.56
C GLN A 220 -6.06 -8.98 1.88
N ILE A 221 -6.39 -7.80 1.37
CA ILE A 221 -5.43 -6.83 0.85
C ILE A 221 -5.78 -5.47 1.40
N HIS A 222 -4.80 -4.74 1.91
CA HIS A 222 -5.00 -3.42 2.51
C HIS A 222 -3.98 -2.46 1.92
N PRO A 223 -4.29 -1.86 0.76
CA PRO A 223 -3.46 -0.79 0.21
C PRO A 223 -3.60 0.45 1.09
N CYS A 224 -2.47 1.04 1.42
CA CYS A 224 -2.32 2.25 2.22
C CYS A 224 -1.35 3.21 1.54
N VAL A 225 -1.38 4.47 1.92
CA VAL A 225 -0.44 5.47 1.43
C VAL A 225 -0.05 6.42 2.55
N ILE A 226 1.25 6.69 2.65
CA ILE A 226 1.80 7.82 3.39
C ILE A 226 2.19 8.87 2.34
N LEU A 227 1.59 10.06 2.39
CA LEU A 227 1.96 11.18 1.54
C LEU A 227 2.80 12.18 2.33
N TRP A 228 4.01 12.47 1.84
CA TRP A 228 4.93 13.39 2.50
C TRP A 228 4.90 14.78 1.86
N PHE A 229 4.50 15.79 2.64
CA PHE A 229 4.43 17.20 2.27
C PHE A 229 5.44 18.00 3.10
N GLY A 230 6.73 17.87 2.78
CA GLY A 230 7.82 18.59 3.45
C GLY A 230 8.12 18.09 4.86
N GLU A 231 7.33 18.52 5.86
CA GLU A 231 7.44 18.08 7.27
C GLU A 231 6.11 17.52 7.80
N THR A 232 5.10 17.36 6.94
CA THR A 232 3.79 16.82 7.28
C THR A 232 3.54 15.54 6.50
N ASP A 233 3.27 14.47 7.22
CA ASP A 233 2.89 13.17 6.72
C ASP A 233 1.37 12.98 6.85
N LEU A 234 0.72 12.61 5.75
CA LEU A 234 -0.71 12.34 5.70
C LEU A 234 -0.94 10.85 5.42
N TYR A 235 -1.80 10.21 6.20
CA TYR A 235 -2.04 8.77 6.18
C TYR A 235 -3.36 8.45 5.49
N PHE A 236 -3.34 7.54 4.53
CA PHE A 236 -4.51 7.15 3.74
C PHE A 236 -4.70 5.63 3.73
N ALA A 237 -5.92 5.19 3.99
CA ALA A 237 -6.33 3.79 3.91
C ALA A 237 -7.84 3.70 3.60
N SER A 238 -8.31 2.51 3.23
CA SER A 238 -9.75 2.24 3.05
C SER A 238 -10.52 2.23 4.37
N GLY A 239 -9.82 2.04 5.49
CA GLY A 239 -10.34 2.14 6.85
C GLY A 239 -9.18 2.36 7.83
N HIS A 240 -9.43 3.13 8.89
CA HIS A 240 -8.42 3.52 9.87
C HIS A 240 -8.76 3.04 11.28
N ALA A 241 -7.74 2.55 11.98
CA ALA A 241 -7.71 2.54 13.43
C ALA A 241 -7.57 3.98 13.97
N SER A 242 -7.88 4.18 15.25
CA SER A 242 -7.63 5.46 15.92
C SER A 242 -6.79 5.23 17.19
N PRO A 243 -5.51 5.65 17.22
CA PRO A 243 -4.78 6.37 16.16
C PRO A 243 -4.54 5.51 14.90
N PRO A 244 -4.17 6.13 13.76
CA PRO A 244 -3.90 5.42 12.51
C PRO A 244 -2.84 4.33 12.70
N ASP A 245 -3.18 3.12 12.27
CA ASP A 245 -2.32 1.94 12.36
C ASP A 245 -2.66 0.97 11.22
N PHE A 246 -1.90 1.05 10.13
CA PHE A 246 -2.10 0.20 8.96
C PHE A 246 -1.89 -1.29 9.25
N HIS A 247 -1.20 -1.65 10.34
CA HIS A 247 -1.02 -3.04 10.73
C HIS A 247 -2.27 -3.65 11.39
N ASN A 248 -3.26 -2.83 11.76
CA ASN A 248 -4.46 -3.31 12.42
C ASN A 248 -5.39 -4.01 11.42
N ARG A 249 -5.28 -5.34 11.40
CA ARG A 249 -6.02 -6.23 10.49
C ARG A 249 -7.54 -6.21 10.62
N ASP A 250 -8.09 -5.65 11.69
CA ASP A 250 -9.53 -5.52 11.87
C ASP A 250 -10.13 -4.52 10.84
N TYR A 251 -9.29 -3.68 10.23
CA TYR A 251 -9.67 -2.69 9.21
C TYR A 251 -9.36 -3.14 7.77
N TRP A 252 -8.80 -4.33 7.57
CA TRP A 252 -8.36 -4.77 6.24
C TRP A 252 -9.54 -5.37 5.46
N PRO A 253 -9.85 -4.85 4.26
CA PRO A 253 -10.92 -5.40 3.46
C PRO A 253 -10.57 -6.80 2.96
N LYS A 254 -11.60 -7.59 2.69
CA LYS A 254 -11.44 -8.86 1.98
C LYS A 254 -10.96 -8.59 0.56
N PHE A 255 -10.12 -9.48 0.08
CA PHE A 255 -9.80 -9.54 -1.33
C PHE A 255 -10.83 -10.42 -2.00
N GLU A 256 -11.78 -9.79 -2.67
CA GLU A 256 -12.90 -10.42 -3.34
C GLU A 256 -12.61 -10.38 -4.85
N LEU A 257 -12.19 -11.53 -5.36
CA LEU A 257 -11.88 -11.77 -6.75
C LEU A 257 -12.92 -12.71 -7.37
#